data_AF-A0A0D1MPM4-F1
#
_entry.id   AF-A0A0D1MPM4-F1
#
_cell.length_a   1.000
_cell.length_b   1.000
_cell.length_c   1.000
_cell.angle_alpha   90.00
_cell.angle_beta   90.00
_cell.angle_gamma   90.00
#
_symmetry.space_group_name_H-M   'P 1'
#
loop_
_entity.id
_entity.type
_entity.pdbx_description
1 polymer ?
#
loop_
_entity_poly.entity_id
_entity_poly.type
_entity_poly.pdbx_seq_one_letter_code
_entity_poly.pdbx_strand_id
1 'polypeptide(L)'
;MIRPLLLAALIALPAVASAQTTPATGTDGTAEAGSPPQRVRSVTLGVGQKCPQSTSTEIVVCSTLDQPYRIPKQFRDSGPIPAQNQAWSNKVAVQDQIGRAAAGLPDTCSPVGTGGQSGCALMQNKQWAAERRAQRDAQAQIP
;
A
#
# COMPACT_ATOMS: atom_id res chain seq x y z
N MET A 1 18.86 -8.23 -63.31
CA MET A 1 19.62 -9.35 -62.75
C MET A 1 19.05 -9.64 -61.38
N ILE A 2 18.30 -10.74 -61.29
CA ILE A 2 17.33 -11.08 -60.24
C ILE A 2 17.97 -12.14 -59.36
N ARG A 3 17.98 -11.94 -58.04
CA ARG A 3 18.05 -13.01 -57.03
C ARG A 3 17.76 -12.49 -55.60
N PRO A 4 16.48 -12.33 -55.23
CA PRO A 4 16.04 -12.45 -53.85
C PRO A 4 15.26 -13.77 -53.74
N LEU A 5 15.91 -14.84 -53.30
CA LEU A 5 15.25 -16.11 -52.98
C LEU A 5 16.26 -17.00 -52.27
N LEU A 6 16.02 -17.28 -50.99
CA LEU A 6 16.24 -18.54 -50.28
C LEU A 6 16.34 -18.24 -48.77
N LEU A 7 15.19 -18.15 -48.10
CA LEU A 7 14.99 -18.61 -46.71
C LEU A 7 13.50 -18.48 -46.36
N ALA A 8 12.68 -19.18 -47.14
CA ALA A 8 11.36 -19.60 -46.73
C ALA A 8 11.39 -21.13 -46.75
N ALA A 9 11.23 -21.76 -45.58
CA ALA A 9 10.40 -22.95 -45.41
C ALA A 9 10.67 -23.65 -44.08
N LEU A 10 9.64 -23.63 -43.22
CA LEU A 10 9.23 -24.68 -42.29
C LEU A 10 10.24 -25.05 -41.16
N ILE A 11 9.83 -25.31 -39.92
CA ILE A 11 9.03 -26.46 -39.52
C ILE A 11 8.53 -26.25 -38.06
N ALA A 12 7.25 -26.58 -37.85
CA ALA A 12 6.61 -27.08 -36.63
C ALA A 12 6.33 -26.14 -35.43
N LEU A 13 5.04 -25.81 -35.32
CA LEU A 13 4.30 -25.75 -34.05
C LEU A 13 4.49 -27.05 -33.23
N PRO A 14 4.46 -26.93 -31.90
CA PRO A 14 3.59 -27.83 -31.14
C PRO A 14 2.65 -27.07 -30.20
N ALA A 15 1.39 -27.52 -30.25
CA ALA A 15 0.47 -27.68 -29.14
C ALA A 15 0.20 -26.46 -28.23
N VAL A 16 -0.93 -25.82 -28.51
CA VAL A 16 -1.87 -25.32 -27.50
C VAL A 16 -1.96 -26.27 -26.30
N ALA A 17 -1.35 -25.88 -25.18
CA ALA A 17 -1.61 -26.47 -23.89
C ALA A 17 -2.87 -25.81 -23.30
N SER A 18 -4.02 -26.42 -23.55
CA SER A 18 -5.25 -26.13 -22.82
C SER A 18 -5.06 -26.57 -21.37
N ALA A 19 -4.71 -25.65 -20.48
CA ALA A 19 -4.80 -25.90 -19.04
C ALA A 19 -6.28 -26.08 -18.69
N GLN A 20 -6.68 -27.33 -18.46
CA GLN A 20 -7.98 -27.69 -17.94
C GLN A 20 -8.07 -27.18 -16.50
N THR A 21 -8.70 -26.03 -16.28
CA THR A 21 -9.27 -25.70 -14.97
C THR A 21 -10.48 -26.62 -14.76
N THR A 22 -10.23 -27.80 -14.23
CA THR A 22 -11.27 -28.59 -13.56
C THR A 22 -11.85 -27.72 -12.45
N PRO A 23 -13.16 -27.43 -12.42
CA PRO A 23 -13.78 -26.89 -11.24
C PRO A 23 -13.61 -27.94 -10.15
N ALA A 24 -12.82 -27.60 -9.14
CA ALA A 24 -12.74 -28.36 -7.92
C ALA A 24 -14.16 -28.42 -7.34
N THR A 25 -14.80 -29.58 -7.48
CA THR A 25 -15.94 -29.98 -6.68
C THR A 25 -15.41 -30.26 -5.26
N GLY A 26 -15.05 -29.18 -4.58
CA GLY A 26 -14.89 -29.15 -3.13
C GLY A 26 -16.25 -28.82 -2.53
N THR A 27 -16.88 -29.82 -1.96
CA THR A 27 -18.05 -29.69 -1.09
C THR A 27 -17.72 -28.83 0.14
N ASP A 28 -18.74 -28.11 0.59
CA ASP A 28 -18.92 -27.47 1.90
C ASP A 28 -18.43 -26.02 2.05
N GLY A 29 -19.32 -25.14 1.61
CA GLY A 29 -19.30 -23.71 1.86
C GLY A 29 -20.23 -23.02 0.88
N THR A 30 -21.54 -23.07 1.14
CA THR A 30 -22.57 -22.32 0.40
C THR A 30 -22.16 -20.85 0.29
N ALA A 31 -21.55 -20.47 -0.84
CA ALA A 31 -21.54 -19.10 -1.29
C ALA A 31 -22.98 -18.80 -1.73
N GLU A 32 -23.75 -18.24 -0.80
CA GLU A 32 -25.05 -17.65 -1.09
C GLU A 32 -24.89 -16.77 -2.34
N ALA A 33 -25.55 -17.14 -3.44
CA ALA A 33 -25.75 -16.27 -4.59
C ALA A 33 -26.76 -15.17 -4.21
N GLY A 34 -26.40 -14.37 -3.21
CA GLY A 34 -27.15 -13.23 -2.72
C GLY A 34 -26.53 -11.95 -3.26
N SER A 35 -27.37 -11.00 -3.65
CA SER A 35 -26.98 -9.62 -4.00
C SER A 35 -25.93 -9.10 -3.00
N PRO A 36 -24.89 -8.36 -3.44
CA PRO A 36 -23.83 -7.89 -2.55
C PRO A 36 -24.43 -7.17 -1.33
N PRO A 37 -23.89 -7.43 -0.13
CA PRO A 37 -24.46 -6.94 1.12
C PRO A 37 -24.58 -5.42 1.05
N GLN A 38 -25.79 -4.92 1.32
CA GLN A 38 -26.10 -3.49 1.21
C GLN A 38 -25.41 -2.67 2.33
N ARG A 39 -25.01 -3.31 3.43
CA ARG A 39 -24.37 -2.65 4.58
C ARG A 39 -23.50 -3.61 5.39
N VAL A 40 -22.33 -3.15 5.81
CA VAL A 40 -21.45 -3.84 6.77
C VAL A 40 -21.38 -3.01 8.05
N ARG A 41 -21.64 -3.64 9.19
CA ARG A 41 -21.53 -2.99 10.50
C ARG A 41 -20.54 -3.74 11.38
N SER A 42 -19.45 -3.06 11.73
CA SER A 42 -18.47 -3.54 12.70
C SER A 42 -18.91 -3.19 14.12
N VAL A 43 -19.02 -4.19 14.99
CA VAL A 43 -19.40 -4.03 16.40
C VAL A 43 -18.29 -4.54 17.31
N THR A 44 -17.80 -3.68 18.20
CA THR A 44 -16.84 -4.07 19.24
C THR A 44 -17.61 -4.57 20.47
N LEU A 45 -17.40 -5.83 20.83
CA LEU A 45 -18.07 -6.47 21.97
C LEU A 45 -17.25 -6.30 23.26
N GLY A 46 -17.93 -5.98 24.36
CA GLY A 46 -17.39 -6.06 25.71
C GLY A 46 -17.39 -7.50 26.26
N VAL A 47 -16.74 -7.72 27.41
CA VAL A 47 -16.66 -9.04 28.05
C VAL A 47 -18.07 -9.56 28.36
N GLY A 48 -18.41 -10.75 27.83
CA GLY A 48 -19.71 -11.41 28.05
C GLY A 48 -20.88 -10.92 27.17
N GLN A 49 -20.66 -9.96 26.27
CA GLN A 49 -21.69 -9.49 25.33
C GLN A 49 -21.88 -10.46 24.15
N LYS A 50 -23.13 -10.76 23.79
CA LYS A 50 -23.44 -11.55 22.58
C LYS A 50 -23.47 -10.65 21.34
N CYS A 51 -22.98 -11.19 20.22
CA CYS A 51 -23.07 -10.52 18.93
C CYS A 51 -24.54 -10.39 18.49
N PRO A 52 -25.01 -9.19 18.11
CA PRO A 52 -26.37 -9.03 17.59
C PRO A 52 -26.53 -9.82 16.29
N GLN A 53 -27.71 -10.39 16.08
CA GLN A 53 -28.01 -11.19 14.89
C GLN A 53 -27.98 -10.30 13.63
N SER A 54 -27.37 -10.80 12.56
CA SER A 54 -27.43 -10.17 11.24
C SER A 54 -28.83 -10.33 10.62
N THR A 55 -29.29 -9.32 9.88
CA THR A 55 -30.48 -9.44 9.03
C THR A 55 -30.06 -9.92 7.64
N SER A 56 -31.01 -10.26 6.76
CA SER A 56 -30.72 -10.64 5.37
C SER A 56 -30.10 -9.51 4.53
N THR A 57 -30.08 -8.28 5.05
CA THR A 57 -29.63 -7.08 4.33
C THR A 57 -28.34 -6.46 4.89
N GLU A 58 -27.86 -6.90 6.06
CA GLU A 58 -26.70 -6.34 6.74
C GLU A 58 -25.80 -7.43 7.32
N ILE A 59 -24.51 -7.36 7.04
CA ILE A 59 -23.50 -8.22 7.67
C ILE A 59 -23.01 -7.53 8.94
N VAL A 60 -23.12 -8.23 10.06
CA VAL A 60 -22.61 -7.77 11.36
C VAL A 60 -21.29 -8.49 11.64
N VAL A 61 -20.19 -7.74 11.66
CA VAL A 61 -18.86 -8.28 12.00
C VAL A 61 -18.56 -7.91 13.46
N CYS A 62 -18.56 -8.93 14.32
CA CYS A 62 -18.28 -8.75 15.74
C CYS A 62 -16.81 -9.06 16.05
N SER A 63 -16.16 -8.18 16.79
CA SER A 63 -14.81 -8.40 17.32
C SER A 63 -14.77 -8.16 18.82
N THR A 64 -14.09 -9.03 19.56
CA THR A 64 -13.84 -8.87 21.01
C THR A 64 -12.54 -8.10 21.25
N LEU A 65 -12.54 -7.17 22.20
CA LEU A 65 -11.31 -6.51 22.62
C LEU A 65 -10.54 -7.42 23.60
N ASP A 66 -9.42 -8.00 23.14
CA ASP A 66 -8.53 -8.83 23.97
C ASP A 66 -7.97 -8.06 25.18
N GLN A 67 -7.74 -6.75 25.00
CA GLN A 67 -7.18 -5.87 26.02
C GLN A 67 -8.09 -4.65 26.20
N PRO A 68 -9.16 -4.73 27.03
CA PRO A 68 -10.17 -3.67 27.13
C PRO A 68 -9.62 -2.31 27.58
N TYR A 69 -8.53 -2.31 28.35
CA TYR A 69 -7.90 -1.09 28.86
C TYR A 69 -6.78 -0.56 27.96
N ARG A 70 -6.45 -1.25 26.87
CA ARG A 70 -5.37 -0.86 25.96
C ARG A 70 -5.95 -0.23 24.71
N ILE A 71 -5.43 0.94 24.34
CA ILE A 71 -5.79 1.59 23.06
C ILE A 71 -5.57 0.58 21.91
N PRO A 72 -6.60 0.28 21.10
CA PRO A 72 -6.49 -0.61 19.94
C PRO A 72 -5.40 -0.16 18.98
N LYS A 73 -4.73 -1.10 18.29
CA LYS A 73 -3.56 -0.80 17.45
C LYS A 73 -3.83 0.32 16.43
N GLN A 74 -5.00 0.31 15.81
CA GLN A 74 -5.44 1.30 14.84
C GLN A 74 -5.57 2.73 15.43
N PHE A 75 -5.73 2.85 16.75
CA PHE A 75 -5.85 4.14 17.45
C PHE A 75 -4.59 4.50 18.24
N ARG A 76 -3.50 3.72 18.11
CA ARG A 76 -2.23 4.02 18.80
C ARG A 76 -1.40 5.08 18.10
N ASP A 77 -1.72 5.41 16.86
CA ASP A 77 -0.97 6.41 16.13
C ASP A 77 -1.39 7.81 16.61
N SER A 78 -0.46 8.49 17.27
CA SER A 78 -0.60 9.87 17.76
C SER A 78 -0.38 10.91 16.65
N GLY A 79 -0.26 10.48 15.40
CA GLY A 79 0.06 11.33 14.26
C GLY A 79 1.56 11.55 14.11
N PRO A 80 1.99 12.56 13.33
CA PRO A 80 3.40 12.84 13.10
C PRO A 80 4.17 12.97 14.40
N ILE A 81 5.26 12.20 14.55
CA ILE A 81 6.10 12.24 15.74
C ILE A 81 6.63 13.68 15.92
N PRO A 82 6.36 14.34 17.06
CA PRO A 82 6.83 15.70 17.30
C PRO A 82 8.34 15.82 17.14
N ALA A 83 8.83 16.96 16.64
CA ALA A 83 10.25 17.15 16.34
C ALA A 83 11.18 16.84 17.53
N GLN A 84 10.74 17.13 18.76
CA GLN A 84 11.46 16.81 19.99
C GLN A 84 11.66 15.30 20.21
N ASN A 85 10.68 14.49 19.80
CA ASN A 85 10.62 13.03 20.03
C ASN A 85 11.18 12.21 18.86
N GLN A 86 11.67 12.87 17.80
CA GLN A 86 12.30 12.18 16.67
C GLN A 86 13.56 11.44 17.12
N ALA A 87 13.74 10.22 16.60
CA ALA A 87 14.96 9.45 16.82
C ALA A 87 16.20 10.24 16.35
N TRP A 88 17.31 10.13 17.07
CA TRP A 88 18.54 10.85 16.76
C TRP A 88 19.02 10.60 15.32
N SER A 89 18.88 9.37 14.82
CA SER A 89 19.20 9.00 13.44
C SER A 89 18.45 9.83 12.40
N ASN A 90 17.16 10.09 12.61
CA ASN A 90 16.35 10.93 11.71
C ASN A 90 16.84 12.38 11.73
N LYS A 91 17.19 12.89 12.91
CA LYS A 91 17.73 14.25 13.06
C LYS A 91 19.06 14.40 12.33
N VAL A 92 19.97 13.43 12.47
CA VAL A 92 21.27 13.41 11.78
C VAL A 92 21.09 13.34 10.26
N ALA A 93 20.16 12.54 9.76
CA ALA A 93 19.88 12.47 8.31
C ALA A 93 19.42 13.83 7.75
N VAL A 94 18.56 14.55 8.47
CA VAL A 94 18.12 15.90 8.10
C VAL A 94 19.30 16.89 8.16
N GLN A 95 20.12 16.82 9.21
CA GLN A 95 21.30 17.67 9.37
C GLN A 95 22.31 17.49 8.21
N ASP A 96 22.59 16.25 7.81
CA ASP A 96 23.47 15.94 6.66
C ASP A 96 22.90 16.52 5.37
N GLN A 97 21.60 16.34 5.12
CA GLN A 97 20.95 16.86 3.93
C GLN A 97 20.99 18.40 3.86
N ILE A 98 20.79 19.08 4.99
CA ILE A 98 20.93 20.55 5.09
C ILE A 98 22.38 20.96 4.82
N GLY A 99 23.36 20.28 5.41
CA GLY A 99 24.77 20.57 5.19
C GLY A 99 25.19 20.43 3.73
N ARG A 100 24.74 19.36 3.05
CA ARG A 100 25.00 19.15 1.62
C ARG A 100 24.38 20.26 0.76
N ALA A 101 23.14 20.63 1.05
CA ALA A 101 22.47 21.71 0.32
C ALA A 101 23.17 23.05 0.54
N ALA A 102 23.56 23.37 1.78
CA ALA A 102 24.31 24.59 2.11
C ALA A 102 25.69 24.63 1.42
N ALA A 103 26.35 23.48 1.29
CA ALA A 103 27.64 23.34 0.60
C ALA A 103 27.52 23.31 -0.93
N GLY A 104 26.30 23.32 -1.50
CA GLY A 104 26.10 23.39 -2.95
C GLY A 104 26.49 22.11 -3.70
N LEU A 105 26.43 20.96 -3.04
CA LEU A 105 26.82 19.67 -3.65
C LEU A 105 25.85 19.27 -4.78
N PRO A 106 26.30 18.48 -5.76
CA PRO A 106 25.42 17.84 -6.75
C PRO A 106 24.24 17.09 -6.11
N ASP A 107 23.15 16.98 -6.85
CA ASP A 107 21.90 16.32 -6.43
C ASP A 107 21.19 16.96 -5.23
N THR A 108 21.58 18.19 -4.88
CA THR A 108 20.82 19.05 -3.97
C THR A 108 19.93 20.01 -4.78
N CYS A 109 19.10 20.82 -4.13
CA CYS A 109 18.38 21.92 -4.80
C CYS A 109 18.81 23.24 -4.15
N SER A 110 20.09 23.55 -4.30
CA SER A 110 20.74 24.73 -3.76
C SER A 110 21.07 25.74 -4.87
N PRO A 111 20.86 27.04 -4.63
CA PRO A 111 21.34 28.08 -5.53
C PRO A 111 22.84 28.36 -5.38
N VAL A 112 23.51 27.74 -4.40
CA VAL A 112 24.94 27.92 -4.10
C VAL A 112 25.76 26.80 -4.75
N GLY A 113 26.93 27.14 -5.29
CA GLY A 113 27.89 26.15 -5.83
C GLY A 113 27.59 25.66 -7.25
N THR A 114 28.50 24.86 -7.80
CA THR A 114 28.36 24.25 -9.14
C THR A 114 27.77 22.85 -8.99
N GLY A 115 26.54 22.64 -9.47
CA GLY A 115 25.86 21.34 -9.43
C GLY A 115 24.73 21.26 -8.40
N GLY A 116 24.63 22.21 -7.47
CA GLY A 116 23.52 22.31 -6.52
C GLY A 116 22.14 22.49 -7.16
N GLN A 117 22.05 22.89 -8.41
CA GLN A 117 20.78 23.00 -9.15
C GLN A 117 20.29 21.66 -9.74
N SER A 118 21.16 20.64 -9.83
CA SER A 118 20.84 19.39 -10.55
C SER A 118 19.78 18.52 -9.85
N GLY A 119 19.57 18.69 -8.54
CA GLY A 119 18.69 17.86 -7.72
C GLY A 119 17.30 18.44 -7.44
N CYS A 120 16.91 19.57 -8.04
CA CYS A 120 15.57 20.16 -7.77
C CYS A 120 14.42 19.24 -8.20
N ALA A 121 14.54 18.56 -9.34
CA ALA A 121 13.55 17.57 -9.76
C ALA A 121 13.51 16.37 -8.80
N LEU A 122 14.67 15.90 -8.34
CA LEU A 122 14.77 14.80 -7.37
C LEU A 122 14.12 15.16 -6.03
N MET A 123 14.33 16.39 -5.55
CA MET A 123 13.71 16.89 -4.32
C MET A 123 12.17 16.90 -4.44
N GLN A 124 11.63 17.45 -5.53
CA GLN A 124 10.17 17.46 -5.76
C GLN A 124 9.60 16.03 -5.86
N ASN A 125 10.29 15.13 -6.56
CA ASN A 125 9.87 13.72 -6.65
C ASN A 125 9.84 13.04 -5.27
N LYS A 126 10.82 13.32 -4.41
CA LYS A 126 10.86 12.81 -3.03
C LYS A 126 9.71 13.36 -2.18
N GLN A 127 9.42 14.66 -2.30
CA GLN A 127 8.30 15.31 -1.60
C GLN A 127 6.96 14.73 -2.04
N TRP A 128 6.72 14.64 -3.35
CA TRP A 128 5.52 14.00 -3.90
C TRP A 128 5.35 12.56 -3.41
N ALA A 129 6.41 11.76 -3.41
CA ALA A 129 6.35 10.39 -2.93
C ALA A 129 6.02 10.31 -1.42
N ALA A 130 6.52 11.26 -0.62
CA ALA A 130 6.22 11.35 0.81
C ALA A 130 4.75 11.74 1.04
N GLU A 131 4.24 12.73 0.30
CA GLU A 131 2.82 13.13 0.36
C GLU A 131 1.90 11.97 -0.04
N ARG A 132 2.22 11.25 -1.11
CA ARG A 132 1.45 10.07 -1.55
C ARG A 132 1.46 8.95 -0.51
N ARG A 133 2.56 8.75 0.22
CA ARG A 133 2.61 7.81 1.35
C ARG A 133 1.69 8.28 2.48
N ALA A 134 1.85 9.53 2.91
CA ALA A 134 1.03 10.12 3.98
C ALA A 134 -0.48 10.06 3.67
N GLN A 135 -0.88 10.30 2.42
CA GLN A 135 -2.28 10.17 1.99
C GLN A 135 -2.79 8.72 2.08
N ARG A 136 -1.98 7.75 1.67
CA ARG A 136 -2.37 6.32 1.76
C ARG A 136 -2.47 5.88 3.21
N ASP A 137 -1.53 6.28 4.05
CA ASP A 137 -1.52 5.95 5.47
C ASP A 137 -2.75 6.56 6.17
N ALA A 138 -3.07 7.83 5.87
CA ALA A 138 -4.27 8.50 6.39
C ALA A 138 -5.58 7.81 5.95
N GLN A 139 -5.66 7.33 4.71
CA GLN A 139 -6.83 6.59 4.21
C GLN A 139 -6.95 5.20 4.86
N ALA A 140 -5.83 4.52 5.12
CA ALA A 140 -5.82 3.21 5.75
C ALA A 140 -6.21 3.25 7.24
N GLN A 141 -6.14 4.43 7.86
CA GLN A 141 -6.38 4.61 9.29
C GLN A 141 -7.86 4.87 9.63
N ILE A 142 -8.71 5.12 8.63
CA ILE A 142 -10.15 5.30 8.80
C ILE A 142 -10.83 3.92 8.62
N PRO A 143 -11.43 3.34 9.68
CA PRO A 143 -12.17 2.09 9.59
C PRO A 143 -13.50 2.21 8.82
#